data_AF-A0A1Y4QHB6-F1
#
_entry.id   AF-A0A1Y4QHB6-F1
#
_cell.length_a   1.000
_cell.length_b   1.000
_cell.length_c   1.000
_cell.angle_alpha   90.00
_cell.angle_beta   90.00
_cell.angle_gamma   90.00
#
_symmetry.space_group_name_H-M   'P 1'
#
loop_
_entity.id
_entity.type
_entity.pdbx_description
1 polymer ?
#
loop_
_entity_poly.entity_id
_entity_poly.type
_entity_poly.pdbx_seq_one_letter_code
_entity_poly.pdbx_strand_id
1 'polypeptide(L)'
;MENKEKILKDIIKVCIDYNIDYIVTLAKKGTALFEQLCCDGYFYIPEQNRYVLVYIDRVLYKKDNYDFLNKNILLFDDMMKTGFHFLVTEEHFREKIKLSIENSGLKDQTNFYFYCYVKCFEKKTLLDDKMDKLFCFYKKNYEDYYKFCLSEAAYFQEQLIGNSVDLPVFDLYVKNIDTFKKVVSNEVNSIIYNERDCYIGNEKIKIGSIFIDKPGFVDLFKGFLIAATAKVRYEYNEKNDNYRIVIIPFALTGSIEFCELEDLYKKIFDHNFESEISFQHNKKKIKLSYIKLYRYVNYLISYQIGDYISDIFSIYNLKLNYLDNGSKYYSYKYDSFVKEFFMNENRNISSCLKNFKYSKPIGIDNLKHKTIEYNDMNEHLFKLIIDQSKKSFKNLESHNLIYNLINIQELADIYQSSKENLVTFCNALIYNIDSYLISNEIYLKDNYVIRGFLPGEISVTALPYDGRLFYRGIYSYYQKVSENYNYFMRDYDLFIEKFYNLLLSKKMFNTDFITNKSFDFFTSYFKGLIEDNFKECIEAKKYLLDATKNINKINDVINILDIYLTSSDFEINRG
;
A
#
# COMPACT_ATOMS: atom_id res chain seq x y z
N MET A 1 -19.53 11.80 -0.55
CA MET A 1 -20.61 12.47 -1.32
C MET A 1 -21.45 13.42 -0.48
N GLU A 2 -21.99 12.99 0.68
CA GLU A 2 -22.85 13.84 1.53
C GLU A 2 -22.22 15.18 1.94
N ASN A 3 -20.91 15.19 2.23
CA ASN A 3 -20.19 16.40 2.65
C ASN A 3 -19.57 17.21 1.50
N LYS A 4 -19.82 16.84 0.23
CA LYS A 4 -19.10 17.37 -0.94
C LYS A 4 -19.13 18.90 -1.01
N GLU A 5 -20.31 19.52 -0.86
CA GLU A 5 -20.44 20.98 -0.96
C GLU A 5 -19.64 21.73 0.10
N LYS A 6 -19.58 21.18 1.33
CA LYS A 6 -18.85 21.82 2.42
C LYS A 6 -17.35 21.73 2.22
N ILE A 7 -16.85 20.56 1.80
CA ILE A 7 -15.44 20.36 1.42
C ILE A 7 -15.05 21.33 0.29
N LEU A 8 -15.90 21.47 -0.73
CA LEU A 8 -15.66 22.40 -1.84
C LEU A 8 -15.55 23.84 -1.35
N LYS A 9 -16.47 24.29 -0.49
CA LYS A 9 -16.43 25.65 0.10
C LYS A 9 -15.14 25.88 0.88
N ASP A 10 -14.68 24.89 1.65
CA ASP A 10 -13.44 25.01 2.43
C ASP A 10 -12.21 25.12 1.52
N ILE A 11 -12.12 24.30 0.47
CA ILE A 11 -11.01 24.35 -0.49
C ILE A 11 -11.03 25.67 -1.28
N ILE A 12 -12.22 26.12 -1.73
CA ILE A 12 -12.40 27.42 -2.39
C ILE A 12 -11.89 28.54 -1.50
N LYS A 13 -12.29 28.56 -0.23
CA LYS A 13 -11.85 29.55 0.74
C LYS A 13 -10.33 29.57 0.89
N VAL A 14 -9.69 28.40 1.07
CA VAL A 14 -8.23 28.29 1.13
C VAL A 14 -7.58 28.83 -0.15
N CYS A 15 -8.15 28.51 -1.31
CA CYS A 15 -7.61 28.98 -2.59
C CYS A 15 -7.70 30.50 -2.76
N ILE A 16 -8.74 31.13 -2.21
CA ILE A 16 -8.92 32.58 -2.21
C ILE A 16 -7.99 33.25 -1.20
N ASP A 17 -8.07 32.83 0.08
CA ASP A 17 -7.37 33.46 1.20
C ASP A 17 -5.85 33.43 1.04
N TYR A 18 -5.32 32.36 0.43
CA TYR A 18 -3.88 32.16 0.23
C TYR A 18 -3.43 32.29 -1.22
N ASN A 19 -4.32 32.75 -2.11
CA ASN A 19 -4.05 32.93 -3.54
C ASN A 19 -3.33 31.71 -4.15
N ILE A 20 -3.95 30.52 -4.01
CA ILE A 20 -3.36 29.25 -4.47
C ILE A 20 -3.32 29.23 -6.00
N ASP A 21 -2.16 28.93 -6.56
CA ASP A 21 -1.94 28.80 -8.01
C ASP A 21 -2.12 27.36 -8.50
N TYR A 22 -1.74 26.38 -7.67
CA TYR A 22 -1.75 24.96 -8.00
C TYR A 22 -2.26 24.11 -6.84
N ILE A 23 -3.06 23.11 -7.17
CA ILE A 23 -3.39 22.02 -6.23
C ILE A 23 -2.62 20.79 -6.67
N VAL A 24 -1.94 20.13 -5.73
CA VAL A 24 -1.30 18.84 -5.97
C VAL A 24 -1.99 17.80 -5.10
N THR A 25 -2.68 16.85 -5.74
CA THR A 25 -3.27 15.71 -5.05
C THR A 25 -2.20 14.69 -4.74
N LEU A 26 -2.22 14.21 -3.50
CA LEU A 26 -1.27 13.27 -2.97
C LEU A 26 -1.88 11.87 -2.98
N ALA A 27 -1.01 10.88 -3.16
CA ALA A 27 -1.37 9.46 -3.14
C ALA A 27 -2.50 9.09 -4.10
N LYS A 28 -2.85 7.80 -4.11
CA LYS A 28 -3.96 7.31 -4.94
C LYS A 28 -5.30 7.78 -4.40
N LYS A 29 -5.48 7.65 -3.10
CA LYS A 29 -6.78 7.88 -2.46
C LYS A 29 -7.13 9.37 -2.37
N GLY A 30 -6.17 10.23 -1.99
CA GLY A 30 -6.33 11.69 -2.09
C GLY A 30 -6.68 12.15 -3.51
N THR A 31 -6.02 11.61 -4.53
CA THR A 31 -6.37 11.88 -5.93
C THR A 31 -7.80 11.43 -6.28
N ALA A 32 -8.16 10.18 -5.95
CA ALA A 32 -9.51 9.66 -6.24
C ALA A 32 -10.60 10.43 -5.50
N LEU A 33 -10.37 10.83 -4.24
CA LEU A 33 -11.26 11.68 -3.47
C LEU A 33 -11.44 13.04 -4.17
N PHE A 34 -10.34 13.66 -4.60
CA PHE A 34 -10.39 14.97 -5.27
C PHE A 34 -11.11 14.92 -6.62
N GLU A 35 -10.93 13.84 -7.40
CA GLU A 35 -11.65 13.60 -8.66
C GLU A 35 -13.17 13.48 -8.46
N GLN A 36 -13.63 13.09 -7.26
CA GLN A 36 -15.06 13.13 -6.92
C GLN A 36 -15.55 14.55 -6.64
N LEU A 37 -14.67 15.49 -6.30
CA LEU A 37 -14.99 16.88 -6.00
C LEU A 37 -15.09 17.74 -7.26
N CYS A 38 -14.17 17.59 -8.23
CA CYS A 38 -14.10 18.37 -9.46
C CYS A 38 -13.80 17.53 -10.71
N CYS A 39 -14.08 18.07 -11.89
CA CYS A 39 -13.78 17.42 -13.17
C CYS A 39 -12.38 17.80 -13.70
N ASP A 40 -11.64 16.78 -14.14
CA ASP A 40 -10.45 16.80 -15.01
C ASP A 40 -9.52 18.02 -14.92
N GLY A 41 -8.50 17.92 -14.06
CA GLY A 41 -7.27 18.72 -14.13
C GLY A 41 -7.40 20.20 -13.74
N TYR A 42 -8.61 20.70 -13.51
CA TYR A 42 -8.87 22.08 -13.12
C TYR A 42 -9.90 22.17 -12.00
N PHE A 43 -9.67 23.08 -11.06
CA PHE A 43 -10.58 23.40 -9.97
C PHE A 43 -11.11 24.82 -10.13
N TYR A 44 -12.43 24.97 -10.27
CA TYR A 44 -13.07 26.27 -10.49
C TYR A 44 -13.36 26.99 -9.17
N ILE A 45 -13.00 28.27 -9.10
CA ILE A 45 -13.28 29.20 -8.00
C ILE A 45 -14.34 30.20 -8.48
N PRO A 46 -15.62 30.00 -8.13
CA PRO A 46 -16.72 30.85 -8.61
C PRO A 46 -16.56 32.33 -8.26
N GLU A 47 -16.13 32.64 -7.04
CA GLU A 47 -16.05 34.01 -6.51
C GLU A 47 -15.01 34.88 -7.23
N GLN A 48 -14.02 34.25 -7.86
CA GLN A 48 -12.97 34.92 -8.64
C GLN A 48 -13.09 34.66 -10.15
N ASN A 49 -14.08 33.87 -10.58
CA ASN A 49 -14.20 33.35 -11.95
C ASN A 49 -12.85 32.83 -12.50
N ARG A 50 -12.17 32.00 -11.70
CA ARG A 50 -10.78 31.55 -11.93
C ARG A 50 -10.69 30.03 -11.87
N TYR A 51 -9.83 29.45 -12.71
CA TYR A 51 -9.46 28.03 -12.61
C TYR A 51 -8.07 27.87 -11.98
N VAL A 52 -7.95 26.93 -11.05
CA VAL A 52 -6.70 26.47 -10.45
C VAL A 52 -6.31 25.16 -11.11
N LEU A 53 -5.06 25.03 -11.53
CA LEU A 53 -4.55 23.80 -12.13
C LEU A 53 -4.33 22.73 -11.06
N VAL A 54 -4.77 21.51 -11.36
CA VAL A 54 -4.68 20.35 -10.46
C VAL A 54 -3.68 19.35 -11.04
N TYR A 55 -2.70 18.96 -10.24
CA TYR A 55 -1.68 17.97 -10.59
C TYR A 55 -1.73 16.77 -9.65
N ILE A 56 -1.31 15.61 -10.15
CA ILE A 56 -1.09 14.41 -9.35
C ILE A 56 0.40 14.33 -9.01
N ASP A 57 0.74 14.18 -7.73
CA ASP A 57 2.12 14.07 -7.23
C ASP A 57 3.00 13.08 -8.01
N ARG A 58 2.49 11.87 -8.28
CA ARG A 58 3.19 10.79 -8.99
C ARG A 58 3.43 11.10 -10.46
N VAL A 59 2.61 11.96 -11.06
CA VAL A 59 2.83 12.47 -12.42
C VAL A 59 3.90 13.55 -12.39
N LEU A 60 3.86 14.45 -11.38
CA LEU A 60 4.89 15.46 -11.20
C LEU A 60 6.26 14.84 -10.99
N TYR A 61 6.39 13.78 -10.17
CA TYR A 61 7.64 13.04 -9.94
C TYR A 61 8.31 12.49 -11.21
N LYS A 62 7.61 12.48 -12.36
CA LYS A 62 8.13 12.05 -13.67
C LYS A 62 8.53 13.22 -14.57
N LYS A 63 8.24 14.46 -14.19
CA LYS A 63 8.69 15.67 -14.90
C LYS A 63 10.13 16.01 -14.55
N ASP A 64 10.77 16.74 -15.46
CA ASP A 64 12.18 17.15 -15.33
C ASP A 64 12.33 18.64 -14.99
N ASN A 65 11.31 19.46 -15.26
CA ASN A 65 11.28 20.89 -14.93
C ASN A 65 10.13 21.20 -13.95
N TYR A 66 10.47 21.91 -12.86
CA TYR A 66 9.56 22.31 -11.78
C TYR A 66 9.46 23.84 -11.61
N ASP A 67 10.05 24.65 -12.48
CA ASP A 67 10.04 26.13 -12.40
C ASP A 67 8.63 26.69 -12.28
N PHE A 68 7.67 26.06 -12.97
CA PHE A 68 6.27 26.50 -12.95
C PHE A 68 5.64 26.38 -11.56
N LEU A 69 6.15 25.51 -10.68
CA LEU A 69 5.68 25.37 -9.29
C LEU A 69 6.26 26.42 -8.35
N ASN A 70 7.08 27.37 -8.82
CA ASN A 70 7.64 28.45 -8.01
C ASN A 70 6.57 29.49 -7.59
N LYS A 71 5.57 29.06 -6.83
CA LYS A 71 4.28 29.73 -6.56
C LYS A 71 3.61 29.22 -5.27
N ASN A 72 2.36 29.62 -5.01
CA ASN A 72 1.57 29.09 -3.90
C ASN A 72 0.90 27.75 -4.28
N ILE A 73 1.23 26.70 -3.54
CA ILE A 73 0.79 25.32 -3.81
C ILE A 73 -0.03 24.80 -2.63
N LEU A 74 -1.19 24.22 -2.91
CA LEU A 74 -1.96 23.44 -1.96
C LEU A 74 -1.71 21.94 -2.19
N LEU A 75 -1.09 21.27 -1.22
CA LEU A 75 -1.02 19.82 -1.20
C LEU A 75 -2.32 19.27 -0.60
N PHE A 76 -3.02 18.39 -1.33
CA PHE A 76 -4.29 17.80 -0.92
C PHE A 76 -4.13 16.30 -0.69
N ASP A 77 -4.56 15.80 0.46
CA ASP A 77 -4.64 14.36 0.74
C ASP A 77 -6.00 13.99 1.36
N ASP A 78 -6.33 12.71 1.35
CA ASP A 78 -7.54 12.17 1.98
C ASP A 78 -7.48 12.27 3.51
N MET A 79 -6.35 11.92 4.11
CA MET A 79 -6.20 11.86 5.56
C MET A 79 -4.79 12.17 6.01
N MET A 80 -4.65 12.41 7.31
CA MET A 80 -3.36 12.65 7.93
C MET A 80 -3.31 12.07 9.34
N LYS A 81 -2.37 11.14 9.53
CA LYS A 81 -2.00 10.61 10.84
C LYS A 81 -0.78 11.30 11.43
N THR A 82 0.33 11.36 10.68
CA THR A 82 1.61 11.91 11.16
C THR A 82 2.04 13.19 10.44
N GLY A 83 1.50 13.47 9.24
CA GLY A 83 1.95 14.59 8.39
C GLY A 83 3.21 14.31 7.58
N PHE A 84 3.80 13.12 7.70
CA PHE A 84 5.03 12.75 7.01
C PHE A 84 4.94 12.85 5.48
N HIS A 85 3.84 12.37 4.90
CA HIS A 85 3.66 12.37 3.44
C HIS A 85 3.67 13.79 2.85
N PHE A 86 3.03 14.74 3.53
CA PHE A 86 3.08 16.15 3.18
C PHE A 86 4.50 16.71 3.26
N LEU A 87 5.23 16.42 4.34
CA LEU A 87 6.59 16.92 4.53
C LEU A 87 7.58 16.39 3.48
N VAL A 88 7.55 15.09 3.21
CA VAL A 88 8.41 14.48 2.19
C VAL A 88 8.10 15.03 0.80
N THR A 89 6.81 15.23 0.50
CA THR A 89 6.40 15.81 -0.78
C THR A 89 6.84 17.26 -0.90
N GLU A 90 6.68 18.06 0.16
CA GLU A 90 7.18 19.43 0.21
C GLU A 90 8.69 19.48 0.01
N GLU A 91 9.47 18.67 0.75
CA GLU A 91 10.93 18.63 0.65
C GLU A 91 11.37 18.27 -0.77
N HIS A 92 10.76 17.23 -1.36
CA HIS A 92 11.03 16.81 -2.72
C HIS A 92 10.75 17.94 -3.73
N PHE A 93 9.58 18.58 -3.64
CA PHE A 93 9.22 19.67 -4.54
C PHE A 93 10.13 20.88 -4.36
N ARG A 94 10.48 21.26 -3.12
CA ARG A 94 11.44 22.34 -2.88
C ARG A 94 12.79 22.06 -3.50
N GLU A 95 13.32 20.85 -3.35
CA GLU A 95 14.59 20.46 -3.98
C GLU A 95 14.50 20.55 -5.51
N LYS A 96 13.43 20.01 -6.11
CA LYS A 96 13.20 20.03 -7.56
C LYS A 96 13.01 21.44 -8.13
N ILE A 97 12.23 22.28 -7.45
CA ILE A 97 12.01 23.68 -7.84
C ILE A 97 13.33 24.42 -7.78
N LYS A 98 14.05 24.34 -6.66
CA LYS A 98 15.37 24.97 -6.49
C LYS A 98 16.33 24.62 -7.63
N LEU A 99 16.44 23.34 -7.94
CA LEU A 99 17.32 22.84 -9.01
C LEU A 99 16.89 23.32 -10.42
N SER A 100 15.60 23.58 -10.62
CA SER A 100 15.07 24.11 -11.87
C SER A 100 15.33 25.62 -11.96
N ILE A 101 15.06 26.38 -10.89
CA ILE A 101 15.17 27.84 -10.90
C ILE A 101 16.62 28.34 -10.87
N GLU A 102 17.54 27.57 -10.29
CA GLU A 102 18.98 27.84 -10.36
C GLU A 102 19.47 27.94 -11.82
N ASN A 103 18.87 27.18 -12.73
CA ASN A 103 19.21 27.23 -14.15
C ASN A 103 18.58 28.43 -14.88
N SER A 104 17.52 29.02 -14.34
CA SER A 104 16.76 30.12 -14.96
C SER A 104 16.99 31.50 -14.32
N GLY A 105 17.71 31.56 -13.20
CA GLY A 105 18.02 32.81 -12.48
C GLY A 105 16.85 33.38 -11.68
N LEU A 106 15.79 32.61 -11.47
CA LEU A 106 14.61 33.02 -10.70
C LEU A 106 14.86 32.92 -9.19
N LYS A 107 14.22 33.79 -8.41
CA LYS A 107 14.19 33.69 -6.94
C LYS A 107 13.10 32.71 -6.51
N ASP A 108 13.33 31.96 -5.44
CA ASP A 108 12.31 31.10 -4.84
C ASP A 108 11.19 31.95 -4.21
N GLN A 109 9.96 31.67 -4.63
CA GLN A 109 8.70 32.28 -4.19
C GLN A 109 7.72 31.19 -3.72
N THR A 110 8.18 29.96 -3.53
CA THR A 110 7.33 28.80 -3.31
C THR A 110 6.79 28.74 -1.87
N ASN A 111 5.47 28.74 -1.73
CA ASN A 111 4.78 28.48 -0.46
C ASN A 111 3.93 27.22 -0.57
N PHE A 112 3.97 26.40 0.48
CA PHE A 112 3.16 25.19 0.59
C PHE A 112 2.10 25.36 1.67
N TYR A 113 0.88 24.97 1.31
CA TYR A 113 -0.27 24.83 2.18
C TYR A 113 -0.74 23.39 2.13
N PHE A 114 -1.39 22.92 3.18
CA PHE A 114 -1.80 21.52 3.30
C PHE A 114 -3.29 21.44 3.55
N TYR A 115 -3.97 20.56 2.84
CA TYR A 115 -5.35 20.21 3.11
C TYR A 115 -5.48 18.70 3.28
N CYS A 116 -6.10 18.26 4.37
CA CYS A 116 -6.56 16.88 4.50
C CYS A 116 -8.03 16.82 4.90
N TYR A 117 -8.74 15.81 4.42
CA TYR A 117 -10.14 15.65 4.80
C TYR A 117 -10.26 15.18 6.26
N VAL A 118 -9.44 14.22 6.70
CA VAL A 118 -9.45 13.69 8.08
C VAL A 118 -8.06 13.78 8.74
N LYS A 119 -7.97 14.37 9.95
CA LYS A 119 -6.77 14.32 10.81
C LYS A 119 -7.03 13.47 12.05
N CYS A 120 -6.09 12.57 12.38
CA CYS A 120 -6.07 11.90 13.70
C CYS A 120 -5.64 12.92 14.78
N PHE A 121 -6.54 13.35 15.66
CA PHE A 121 -6.26 14.40 16.65
C PHE A 121 -5.44 13.91 17.84
N GLU A 122 -5.52 12.62 18.17
CA GLU A 122 -4.79 12.03 19.30
C GLU A 122 -3.30 11.79 18.99
N LYS A 123 -2.88 11.95 17.73
CA LYS A 123 -1.51 11.77 17.31
C LYS A 123 -0.82 13.13 17.16
N LYS A 124 0.32 13.27 17.85
CA LYS A 124 1.24 14.39 17.62
C LYS A 124 1.76 14.33 16.18
N THR A 125 1.76 15.46 15.47
CA THR A 125 2.13 15.49 14.06
C THR A 125 3.51 16.07 13.83
N LEU A 126 4.18 15.63 12.76
CA LEU A 126 5.44 16.20 12.32
C LEU A 126 5.28 17.62 11.75
N LEU A 127 4.04 18.01 11.43
CA LEU A 127 3.68 19.35 10.94
C LEU A 127 3.29 20.31 12.07
N ASP A 128 3.59 20.00 13.33
CA ASP A 128 3.14 20.82 14.46
C ASP A 128 3.61 22.29 14.38
N ASP A 129 4.79 22.54 13.79
CA ASP A 129 5.36 23.87 13.54
C ASP A 129 4.74 24.58 12.31
N LYS A 130 4.01 23.85 11.46
CA LYS A 130 3.34 24.33 10.25
C LYS A 130 1.81 24.24 10.35
N MET A 131 1.27 24.13 11.57
CA MET A 131 -0.16 23.96 11.81
C MET A 131 -1.00 25.13 11.30
N ASP A 132 -0.43 26.33 11.18
CA ASP A 132 -1.04 27.52 10.59
C ASP A 132 -1.31 27.37 9.08
N LYS A 133 -0.60 26.45 8.41
CA LYS A 133 -0.72 26.15 6.99
C LYS A 133 -1.52 24.87 6.71
N LEU A 134 -1.96 24.16 7.75
CA LEU A 134 -2.73 22.93 7.65
C LEU A 134 -4.22 23.20 7.85
N PHE A 135 -5.00 22.91 6.82
CA PHE A 135 -6.45 22.94 6.84
C PHE A 135 -6.99 21.52 6.93
N CYS A 136 -7.93 21.29 7.82
CA CYS A 136 -8.57 19.99 7.96
C CYS A 136 -10.08 20.13 8.13
N PHE A 137 -10.84 19.26 7.48
CA PHE A 137 -12.29 19.24 7.62
C PHE A 137 -12.74 18.56 8.92
N TYR A 138 -12.18 17.38 9.23
CA TYR A 138 -12.47 16.64 10.46
C TYR A 138 -11.22 16.33 11.29
N LYS A 139 -11.36 16.47 12.61
CA LYS A 139 -10.42 15.97 13.61
C LYS A 139 -11.06 14.77 14.31
N LYS A 140 -10.46 13.59 14.21
CA LYS A 140 -11.01 12.31 14.69
C LYS A 140 -10.09 11.63 15.71
N ASN A 141 -10.66 10.90 16.67
CA ASN A 141 -9.89 10.08 17.62
C ASN A 141 -9.35 8.85 16.88
N TYR A 142 -8.56 7.99 17.55
CA TYR A 142 -8.05 6.77 16.92
C TYR A 142 -9.17 5.88 16.38
N GLU A 143 -10.24 5.64 17.14
CA GLU A 143 -11.36 4.80 16.72
C GLU A 143 -12.00 5.31 15.42
N ASP A 144 -12.46 6.56 15.40
CA ASP A 144 -13.16 7.18 14.29
C ASP A 144 -12.25 7.34 13.06
N TYR A 145 -10.96 7.59 13.30
CA TYR A 145 -9.94 7.67 12.25
C TYR A 145 -9.78 6.32 11.55
N TYR A 146 -9.55 5.24 12.31
CA TYR A 146 -9.36 3.92 11.72
C TYR A 146 -10.65 3.33 11.15
N LYS A 147 -11.82 3.64 11.72
CA LYS A 147 -13.12 3.32 11.10
C LYS A 147 -13.23 3.96 9.72
N PHE A 148 -12.84 5.23 9.58
CA PHE A 148 -12.79 5.91 8.29
C PHE A 148 -11.83 5.22 7.31
N CYS A 149 -10.59 4.96 7.72
CA CYS A 149 -9.59 4.27 6.88
C CYS A 149 -10.07 2.90 6.38
N LEU A 150 -10.72 2.13 7.26
CA LEU A 150 -11.28 0.81 6.92
C LEU A 150 -12.43 0.93 5.93
N SER A 151 -13.38 1.84 6.16
CA SER A 151 -14.50 2.07 5.23
C SER A 151 -14.02 2.55 3.86
N GLU A 152 -13.01 3.41 3.83
CA GLU A 152 -12.41 3.87 2.59
C GLU A 152 -11.66 2.74 1.87
N ALA A 153 -10.86 1.96 2.57
CA ALA A 153 -10.19 0.80 1.99
C ALA A 153 -11.21 -0.20 1.42
N ALA A 154 -12.30 -0.48 2.12
CA ALA A 154 -13.39 -1.34 1.65
C ALA A 154 -14.02 -0.77 0.37
N TYR A 155 -14.35 0.53 0.35
CA TYR A 155 -14.91 1.20 -0.84
C TYR A 155 -14.00 1.07 -2.06
N PHE A 156 -12.68 1.28 -1.91
CA PHE A 156 -11.74 1.13 -3.03
C PHE A 156 -11.72 -0.30 -3.56
N GLN A 157 -11.83 -1.29 -2.66
CA GLN A 157 -11.86 -2.69 -3.03
C GLN A 157 -13.16 -3.12 -3.71
N GLU A 158 -14.30 -2.56 -3.30
CA GLU A 158 -15.59 -2.74 -3.96
C GLU A 158 -15.57 -2.15 -5.36
N GLN A 159 -15.13 -0.90 -5.51
CA GLN A 159 -15.09 -0.20 -6.80
C GLN A 159 -14.00 -0.71 -7.77
N LEU A 160 -13.29 -1.80 -7.42
CA LEU A 160 -12.15 -2.35 -8.16
C LEU A 160 -11.06 -1.30 -8.45
N ILE A 161 -10.95 -0.29 -7.58
CA ILE A 161 -9.89 0.71 -7.64
C ILE A 161 -8.65 0.07 -7.01
N GLY A 162 -7.69 -0.33 -7.85
CA GLY A 162 -6.45 -0.97 -7.35
C GLY A 162 -5.72 -0.11 -6.31
N ASN A 163 -4.71 -0.64 -5.64
CA ASN A 163 -3.85 0.14 -4.73
C ASN A 163 -2.65 0.81 -5.44
N SER A 164 -2.29 0.33 -6.64
CA SER A 164 -1.24 0.91 -7.48
C SER A 164 -1.87 1.76 -8.59
N VAL A 165 -1.42 3.01 -8.74
CA VAL A 165 -1.82 3.87 -9.89
C VAL A 165 -0.87 3.73 -11.07
N ASP A 166 0.30 3.15 -10.83
CA ASP A 166 1.45 3.13 -11.73
C ASP A 166 1.71 1.75 -12.33
N LEU A 167 0.68 0.89 -12.39
CA LEU A 167 0.72 -0.41 -13.04
C LEU A 167 -0.32 -0.47 -14.17
N PRO A 168 -0.07 -1.22 -15.24
CA PRO A 168 -1.07 -1.43 -16.29
C PRO A 168 -2.29 -2.16 -15.72
N VAL A 169 -3.48 -1.83 -16.22
CA VAL A 169 -4.74 -2.41 -15.78
C VAL A 169 -5.45 -3.02 -16.98
N PHE A 170 -5.81 -4.29 -16.86
CA PHE A 170 -6.60 -5.02 -17.85
C PHE A 170 -7.94 -5.37 -17.22
N ASP A 171 -9.01 -5.35 -18.02
CA ASP A 171 -10.29 -5.87 -17.60
C ASP A 171 -10.92 -6.80 -18.64
N LEU A 172 -11.82 -7.65 -18.15
CA LEU A 172 -12.70 -8.44 -19.01
C LEU A 172 -14.07 -8.58 -18.35
N TYR A 173 -15.07 -8.91 -19.16
CA TYR A 173 -16.42 -9.14 -18.69
C TYR A 173 -16.84 -10.57 -19.01
N VAL A 174 -17.34 -11.29 -18.02
CA VAL A 174 -17.84 -12.67 -18.18
C VAL A 174 -19.21 -12.80 -17.53
N LYS A 175 -20.11 -13.60 -18.11
CA LYS A 175 -21.41 -13.87 -17.48
C LYS A 175 -21.27 -14.72 -16.22
N ASN A 176 -20.38 -15.70 -16.26
CA ASN A 176 -20.11 -16.59 -15.14
C ASN A 176 -18.62 -16.53 -14.77
N ILE A 177 -18.33 -16.24 -13.50
CA ILE A 177 -16.98 -16.22 -12.94
C ILE A 177 -16.26 -17.58 -13.08
N ASP A 178 -16.99 -18.70 -13.11
CA ASP A 178 -16.42 -20.03 -13.32
C ASP A 178 -15.76 -20.16 -14.69
N THR A 179 -16.17 -19.39 -15.69
CA THR A 179 -15.49 -19.35 -16.99
C THR A 179 -14.06 -18.84 -16.82
N PHE A 180 -13.87 -17.74 -16.09
CA PHE A 180 -12.54 -17.23 -15.76
C PHE A 180 -11.74 -18.27 -14.96
N LYS A 181 -12.34 -18.83 -13.90
CA LYS A 181 -11.67 -19.80 -13.02
C LYS A 181 -11.21 -21.05 -13.78
N LYS A 182 -12.01 -21.57 -14.71
CA LYS A 182 -11.64 -22.70 -15.55
C LYS A 182 -10.42 -22.41 -16.42
N VAL A 183 -10.36 -21.22 -17.04
CA VAL A 183 -9.21 -20.83 -17.88
C VAL A 183 -7.92 -20.83 -17.06
N VAL A 184 -7.91 -20.14 -15.92
CA VAL A 184 -6.71 -20.08 -15.07
C VAL A 184 -6.36 -21.41 -14.41
N SER A 185 -7.33 -22.32 -14.21
CA SER A 185 -7.09 -23.66 -13.67
C SER A 185 -6.59 -24.66 -14.72
N ASN A 186 -6.91 -24.48 -16.00
CA ASN A 186 -6.48 -25.39 -17.07
C ASN A 186 -5.01 -25.18 -17.47
N GLU A 187 -4.46 -24.01 -17.18
CA GLU A 187 -3.10 -23.58 -17.54
C GLU A 187 -2.06 -23.92 -16.45
N VAL A 188 -2.12 -25.15 -15.93
CA VAL A 188 -1.36 -25.61 -14.74
C VAL A 188 0.16 -25.45 -14.88
N ASN A 189 0.68 -25.42 -16.10
CA ASN A 189 2.12 -25.35 -16.39
C ASN A 189 2.65 -23.93 -16.62
N SER A 190 1.77 -22.93 -16.80
CA SER A 190 2.13 -21.56 -17.18
C SER A 190 1.63 -20.52 -16.18
N ILE A 191 0.51 -20.79 -15.51
CA ILE A 191 -0.11 -19.93 -14.52
C ILE A 191 -0.48 -20.73 -13.27
N ILE A 192 -0.24 -20.15 -12.10
CA ILE A 192 -0.76 -20.63 -10.82
C ILE A 192 -1.70 -19.57 -10.27
N TYR A 193 -3.01 -19.87 -10.27
CA TYR A 193 -4.02 -19.02 -9.66
C TYR A 193 -4.33 -19.44 -8.24
N ASN A 194 -4.34 -18.46 -7.33
CA ASN A 194 -4.82 -18.63 -5.96
C ASN A 194 -5.89 -17.58 -5.67
N GLU A 195 -6.90 -17.95 -4.89
CA GLU A 195 -7.94 -17.05 -4.40
C GLU A 195 -8.03 -17.21 -2.88
N ARG A 196 -8.07 -16.09 -2.16
CA ARG A 196 -8.25 -16.10 -0.71
C ARG A 196 -9.26 -15.06 -0.27
N ASP A 197 -9.98 -15.41 0.78
CA ASP A 197 -10.81 -14.49 1.52
C ASP A 197 -9.93 -13.56 2.35
N CYS A 198 -10.19 -12.26 2.24
CA CYS A 198 -9.54 -11.21 3.01
C CYS A 198 -10.58 -10.41 3.79
N TYR A 199 -10.20 -9.94 4.97
CA TYR A 199 -11.03 -9.04 5.78
C TYR A 199 -10.41 -7.65 5.81
N ILE A 200 -11.19 -6.65 5.40
CA ILE A 200 -10.88 -5.24 5.63
C ILE A 200 -11.92 -4.74 6.63
N GLY A 201 -11.50 -4.60 7.88
CA GLY A 201 -12.44 -4.37 8.96
C GLY A 201 -13.34 -5.58 9.14
N ASN A 202 -14.66 -5.37 9.11
CA ASN A 202 -15.65 -6.45 9.13
C ASN A 202 -16.07 -6.91 7.71
N GLU A 203 -15.57 -6.24 6.66
CA GLU A 203 -15.94 -6.55 5.28
C GLU A 203 -15.09 -7.68 4.72
N LYS A 204 -15.75 -8.69 4.15
CA LYS A 204 -15.11 -9.85 3.54
C LYS A 204 -15.01 -9.64 2.04
N ILE A 205 -13.79 -9.61 1.52
CA ILE A 205 -13.48 -9.44 0.10
C ILE A 205 -12.67 -10.64 -0.41
N LYS A 206 -12.72 -10.89 -1.72
CA LYS A 206 -11.90 -11.93 -2.37
C LYS A 206 -10.74 -11.31 -3.10
N ILE A 207 -9.53 -11.80 -2.83
CA ILE A 207 -8.31 -11.39 -3.51
C ILE A 207 -7.76 -12.59 -4.27
N GLY A 208 -7.66 -12.46 -5.59
CA GLY A 208 -7.00 -13.42 -6.45
C GLY A 208 -5.56 -13.00 -6.73
N SER A 209 -4.67 -13.97 -6.86
CA SER A 209 -3.29 -13.78 -7.30
C SER A 209 -2.96 -14.77 -8.40
N ILE A 210 -2.35 -14.29 -9.48
CA ILE A 210 -1.76 -15.09 -10.55
C ILE A 210 -0.25 -15.05 -10.37
N PHE A 211 0.39 -16.22 -10.33
CA PHE A 211 1.83 -16.35 -10.54
C PHE A 211 2.06 -16.87 -11.95
N ILE A 212 2.99 -16.24 -12.68
CA ILE A 212 3.33 -16.61 -14.05
C ILE A 212 4.63 -17.38 -14.04
N ASP A 213 4.57 -18.61 -14.53
CA ASP A 213 5.71 -19.51 -14.66
C ASP A 213 6.06 -19.72 -16.14
N LYS A 214 6.33 -18.62 -16.85
CA LYS A 214 6.78 -18.66 -18.24
C LYS A 214 8.28 -18.97 -18.28
N PRO A 215 8.71 -20.12 -18.83
CA PRO A 215 10.12 -20.48 -18.87
C PRO A 215 10.96 -19.38 -19.52
N GLY A 216 12.09 -19.05 -18.89
CA GLY A 216 13.04 -18.05 -19.39
C GLY A 216 12.60 -16.59 -19.22
N PHE A 217 11.34 -16.27 -18.91
CA PHE A 217 10.90 -14.87 -18.77
C PHE A 217 11.59 -14.15 -17.60
N VAL A 218 11.60 -14.77 -16.42
CA VAL A 218 12.30 -14.22 -15.25
C VAL A 218 13.81 -14.14 -15.50
N ASP A 219 14.37 -15.11 -16.23
CA ASP A 219 15.79 -15.16 -16.54
C ASP A 219 16.26 -13.99 -17.43
N LEU A 220 15.37 -13.40 -18.24
CA LEU A 220 15.69 -12.19 -19.03
C LEU A 220 16.11 -11.00 -18.14
N PHE A 221 15.64 -10.99 -16.89
CA PHE A 221 15.91 -9.94 -15.91
C PHE A 221 16.61 -10.48 -14.66
N LYS A 222 17.35 -11.60 -14.80
CA LYS A 222 17.97 -12.31 -13.67
C LYS A 222 18.88 -11.39 -12.84
N GLY A 223 18.50 -11.15 -11.58
CA GLY A 223 19.16 -10.21 -10.67
C GLY A 223 18.29 -9.01 -10.32
N PHE A 224 17.26 -8.73 -11.12
CA PHE A 224 16.29 -7.65 -10.89
C PHE A 224 14.86 -8.15 -10.76
N LEU A 225 14.34 -8.98 -11.68
CA LEU A 225 13.00 -9.55 -11.55
C LEU A 225 13.01 -10.77 -10.62
N ILE A 226 12.23 -10.72 -9.55
CA ILE A 226 12.08 -11.81 -8.58
C ILE A 226 10.93 -12.72 -8.98
N ALA A 227 9.77 -12.14 -9.34
CA ALA A 227 8.61 -12.90 -9.79
C ALA A 227 7.71 -12.10 -10.75
N ALA A 228 7.07 -12.83 -11.66
CA ALA A 228 6.05 -12.31 -12.55
C ALA A 228 4.67 -12.68 -11.98
N THR A 229 3.87 -11.68 -11.62
CA THR A 229 2.59 -11.93 -10.93
C THR A 229 1.49 -10.98 -11.42
N ALA A 230 0.24 -11.25 -11.07
CA ALA A 230 -0.85 -10.31 -11.24
C ALA A 230 -1.85 -10.40 -10.09
N LYS A 231 -2.45 -9.26 -9.77
CA LYS A 231 -3.56 -9.14 -8.83
C LYS A 231 -4.85 -9.32 -9.60
N VAL A 232 -5.79 -10.09 -9.05
CA VAL A 232 -7.09 -10.34 -9.68
C VAL A 232 -8.19 -9.97 -8.72
N ARG A 233 -9.11 -9.15 -9.20
CA ARG A 233 -10.33 -8.75 -8.49
C ARG A 233 -11.51 -8.86 -9.43
N TYR A 234 -12.67 -9.16 -8.87
CA TYR A 234 -13.89 -9.19 -9.65
C TYR A 234 -15.10 -8.79 -8.80
N GLU A 235 -16.06 -8.19 -9.48
CA GLU A 235 -17.34 -7.75 -8.91
C GLU A 235 -18.47 -8.14 -9.86
N TYR A 236 -19.59 -8.59 -9.31
CA TYR A 236 -20.79 -8.84 -10.09
C TYR A 236 -21.56 -7.53 -10.28
N ASN A 237 -21.78 -7.16 -11.53
CA ASN A 237 -22.58 -6.01 -11.91
C ASN A 237 -24.01 -6.48 -12.22
N GLU A 238 -24.91 -6.26 -11.28
CA GLU A 238 -26.33 -6.63 -11.40
C GLU A 238 -27.02 -5.97 -12.60
N LYS A 239 -26.61 -4.75 -12.98
CA LYS A 239 -27.25 -4.01 -14.09
C LYS A 239 -26.97 -4.65 -15.44
N ASN A 240 -25.80 -5.26 -15.60
CA ASN A 240 -25.32 -5.82 -16.86
C ASN A 240 -25.32 -7.35 -16.88
N ASP A 241 -25.77 -7.98 -15.79
CA ASP A 241 -25.74 -9.44 -15.56
C ASP A 241 -24.38 -10.06 -15.94
N ASN A 242 -23.30 -9.45 -15.45
CA ASN A 242 -21.95 -9.90 -15.72
C ASN A 242 -20.99 -9.62 -14.56
N TYR A 243 -19.92 -10.38 -14.50
CA TYR A 243 -18.75 -10.08 -13.68
C TYR A 243 -17.81 -9.20 -14.47
N ARG A 244 -17.42 -8.07 -13.87
CA ARG A 244 -16.23 -7.33 -14.28
C ARG A 244 -15.03 -7.92 -13.54
N ILE A 245 -14.02 -8.34 -14.28
CA ILE A 245 -12.77 -8.86 -13.72
C ILE A 245 -11.67 -7.88 -14.07
N VAL A 246 -10.96 -7.39 -13.05
CA VAL A 246 -9.81 -6.51 -13.20
C VAL A 246 -8.55 -7.30 -12.85
N ILE A 247 -7.59 -7.29 -13.77
CA ILE A 247 -6.28 -7.89 -13.62
C ILE A 247 -5.25 -6.76 -13.63
N ILE A 248 -4.46 -6.68 -12.58
CA ILE A 248 -3.38 -5.70 -12.44
C ILE A 248 -2.06 -6.48 -12.41
N PRO A 249 -1.41 -6.64 -13.57
CA PRO A 249 -0.06 -7.19 -13.64
C PRO A 249 0.92 -6.45 -12.74
N PHE A 250 1.78 -7.22 -12.09
CA PHE A 250 2.67 -6.76 -11.05
C PHE A 250 4.00 -7.50 -11.12
N ALA A 251 5.02 -6.81 -11.64
CA ALA A 251 6.40 -7.29 -11.61
C ALA A 251 7.01 -7.08 -10.22
N LEU A 252 7.26 -8.18 -9.50
CA LEU A 252 7.96 -8.14 -8.23
C LEU A 252 9.46 -8.05 -8.50
N THR A 253 10.03 -6.86 -8.34
CA THR A 253 11.43 -6.57 -8.62
C THR A 253 12.24 -6.35 -7.35
N GLY A 254 13.55 -6.54 -7.43
CA GLY A 254 14.51 -6.20 -6.38
C GLY A 254 14.91 -4.72 -6.40
N SER A 255 15.75 -4.36 -5.44
CA SER A 255 16.61 -3.17 -5.51
C SER A 255 17.63 -3.28 -6.66
N ILE A 256 17.99 -2.16 -7.29
CA ILE A 256 18.90 -2.10 -8.46
C ILE A 256 19.86 -0.91 -8.34
N GLU A 257 21.10 -1.07 -8.82
CA GLU A 257 22.06 0.03 -8.86
C GLU A 257 21.72 1.03 -9.97
N PHE A 258 22.04 2.30 -9.75
CA PHE A 258 21.79 3.39 -10.70
C PHE A 258 22.39 3.14 -12.08
N CYS A 259 23.65 2.72 -12.17
CA CYS A 259 24.31 2.43 -13.45
C CYS A 259 23.63 1.27 -14.20
N GLU A 260 23.26 0.20 -13.49
CA GLU A 260 22.57 -0.95 -14.09
C GLU A 260 21.17 -0.58 -14.60
N LEU A 261 20.45 0.24 -13.83
CA LEU A 261 19.13 0.73 -14.21
C LEU A 261 19.20 1.63 -15.45
N GLU A 262 20.22 2.49 -15.52
CA GLU A 262 20.48 3.33 -16.69
C GLU A 262 20.80 2.49 -17.93
N ASP A 263 21.70 1.51 -17.80
CA ASP A 263 22.05 0.60 -18.91
C ASP A 263 20.86 -0.24 -19.36
N LEU A 264 20.08 -0.77 -18.41
CA LEU A 264 18.84 -1.51 -18.68
C LEU A 264 17.84 -0.65 -19.44
N TYR A 265 17.65 0.59 -19.00
CA TYR A 265 16.77 1.55 -19.66
C TYR A 265 17.24 1.84 -21.09
N LYS A 266 18.52 2.19 -21.29
CA LYS A 266 19.07 2.51 -22.62
C LYS A 266 18.87 1.36 -23.61
N LYS A 267 19.16 0.12 -23.18
CA LYS A 267 18.98 -1.08 -24.03
C LYS A 267 17.53 -1.34 -24.44
N ILE A 268 16.57 -1.03 -23.57
CA ILE A 268 15.15 -1.27 -23.85
C ILE A 268 14.58 -0.16 -24.73
N PHE A 269 14.91 1.11 -24.44
CA PHE A 269 14.22 2.27 -24.98
C PHE A 269 14.96 2.97 -26.15
N ASP A 270 16.18 2.55 -26.54
CA ASP A 270 17.02 3.06 -27.65
C ASP A 270 16.78 4.55 -28.01
N HIS A 271 17.29 5.48 -27.20
CA HIS A 271 17.26 6.93 -27.46
C HIS A 271 15.87 7.62 -27.61
N ASN A 272 14.74 6.90 -27.71
CA ASN A 272 13.39 7.47 -27.96
C ASN A 272 12.88 8.45 -26.91
N PHE A 273 13.42 8.34 -25.69
CA PHE A 273 13.09 9.17 -24.54
C PHE A 273 14.32 9.92 -23.99
N GLU A 274 15.48 9.87 -24.66
CA GLU A 274 16.68 10.54 -24.17
C GLU A 274 16.56 12.06 -24.14
N SER A 275 15.79 12.66 -25.05
CA SER A 275 15.48 14.10 -25.01
C SER A 275 14.65 14.49 -23.77
N GLU A 276 14.00 13.53 -23.11
CA GLU A 276 13.17 13.72 -21.91
C GLU A 276 13.91 13.32 -20.61
N ILE A 277 15.15 12.83 -20.69
CA ILE A 277 15.94 12.45 -19.52
C ILE A 277 17.33 13.04 -19.71
N SER A 278 17.52 14.28 -19.23
CA SER A 278 18.85 14.87 -19.21
C SER A 278 19.70 14.19 -18.13
N PHE A 279 20.61 13.30 -18.52
CA PHE A 279 21.66 12.76 -17.64
C PHE A 279 22.70 13.85 -17.35
N GLN A 280 22.30 14.92 -16.66
CA GLN A 280 23.25 15.97 -16.26
C GLN A 280 24.15 15.43 -15.15
N HIS A 281 25.47 15.49 -15.31
CA HIS A 281 26.47 14.98 -14.35
C HIS A 281 26.56 15.73 -13.00
N ASN A 282 25.45 16.26 -12.48
CA ASN A 282 25.35 16.75 -11.12
C ASN A 282 24.76 15.65 -10.23
N LYS A 283 25.55 15.11 -9.28
CA LYS A 283 25.18 13.98 -8.39
C LYS A 283 23.79 14.10 -7.75
N LYS A 284 23.28 15.32 -7.48
CA LYS A 284 21.92 15.53 -6.93
C LYS A 284 20.80 15.41 -7.99
N LYS A 285 20.96 16.02 -9.18
CA LYS A 285 19.97 15.93 -10.27
C LYS A 285 19.80 14.50 -10.79
N ILE A 286 20.89 13.74 -10.84
CA ILE A 286 20.93 12.33 -11.29
C ILE A 286 20.14 11.41 -10.34
N LYS A 287 20.26 11.61 -9.02
CA LYS A 287 19.57 10.75 -8.03
C LYS A 287 18.06 10.72 -8.23
N LEU A 288 17.44 11.88 -8.47
CA LEU A 288 15.99 11.99 -8.57
C LEU A 288 15.38 11.48 -9.89
N SER A 289 16.18 11.34 -10.97
CA SER A 289 15.71 10.74 -12.24
C SER A 289 15.58 9.22 -12.19
N TYR A 290 16.25 8.53 -11.26
CA TYR A 290 16.21 7.06 -11.19
C TYR A 290 14.86 6.49 -10.74
N ILE A 291 14.07 7.24 -9.97
CA ILE A 291 12.69 6.83 -9.64
C ILE A 291 11.84 6.74 -10.91
N LYS A 292 11.97 7.73 -11.81
CA LYS A 292 11.30 7.76 -13.12
C LYS A 292 11.72 6.55 -13.95
N LEU A 293 13.02 6.31 -14.11
CA LEU A 293 13.57 5.17 -14.85
C LEU A 293 13.06 3.82 -14.31
N TYR A 294 13.14 3.62 -13.00
CA TYR A 294 12.67 2.40 -12.34
C TYR A 294 11.20 2.15 -12.62
N ARG A 295 10.36 3.18 -12.47
CA ARG A 295 8.92 3.09 -12.71
C ARG A 295 8.58 2.81 -14.18
N TYR A 296 9.38 3.29 -15.13
CA TYR A 296 9.19 3.01 -16.56
C TYR A 296 9.51 1.53 -16.83
N VAL A 297 10.69 1.07 -16.42
CA VAL A 297 11.08 -0.34 -16.57
C VAL A 297 10.08 -1.28 -15.90
N ASN A 298 9.69 -1.01 -14.64
CA ASN A 298 8.74 -1.86 -13.93
C ASN A 298 7.33 -1.87 -14.58
N TYR A 299 6.89 -0.73 -15.14
CA TYR A 299 5.64 -0.64 -15.90
C TYR A 299 5.68 -1.50 -17.16
N LEU A 300 6.76 -1.42 -17.94
CA LEU A 300 6.94 -2.20 -19.16
C LEU A 300 6.93 -3.71 -18.89
N ILE A 301 7.67 -4.17 -17.87
CA ILE A 301 7.68 -5.59 -17.47
C ILE A 301 6.28 -6.02 -17.04
N SER A 302 5.59 -5.20 -16.25
CA SER A 302 4.22 -5.46 -15.82
C SER A 302 3.25 -5.50 -17.01
N TYR A 303 3.44 -4.66 -18.03
CA TYR A 303 2.61 -4.68 -19.23
C TYR A 303 2.78 -6.01 -19.97
N GLN A 304 4.02 -6.47 -20.14
CA GLN A 304 4.32 -7.75 -20.78
C GLN A 304 3.72 -8.95 -20.03
N ILE A 305 3.68 -8.90 -18.69
CA ILE A 305 2.99 -9.88 -17.85
C ILE A 305 1.48 -9.90 -18.19
N GLY A 306 0.85 -8.73 -18.35
CA GLY A 306 -0.55 -8.61 -18.75
C GLY A 306 -0.84 -9.07 -20.17
N ASP A 307 0.06 -8.77 -21.10
CA ASP A 307 0.01 -9.23 -22.49
C ASP A 307 0.05 -10.75 -22.56
N TYR A 308 0.97 -11.39 -21.82
CA TYR A 308 1.03 -12.85 -21.73
C TYR A 308 -0.24 -13.49 -21.14
N ILE A 309 -0.85 -12.87 -20.12
CA ILE A 309 -2.14 -13.32 -19.60
C ILE A 309 -3.22 -13.16 -20.69
N SER A 310 -3.19 -12.06 -21.44
CA SER A 310 -4.15 -11.80 -22.52
C SER A 310 -4.06 -12.85 -23.63
N ASP A 311 -2.85 -13.25 -24.02
CA ASP A 311 -2.61 -14.32 -24.99
C ASP A 311 -3.25 -15.64 -24.53
N ILE A 312 -3.03 -16.04 -23.28
CA ILE A 312 -3.63 -17.25 -22.71
C ILE A 312 -5.15 -17.20 -22.79
N PHE A 313 -5.76 -16.09 -22.39
CA PHE A 313 -7.21 -15.94 -22.39
C PHE A 313 -7.80 -15.90 -23.80
N SER A 314 -7.06 -15.39 -24.78
CA SER A 314 -7.48 -15.34 -26.18
C SER A 314 -7.71 -16.73 -26.78
N ILE A 315 -6.93 -17.75 -26.36
CA ILE A 315 -7.11 -19.16 -26.75
C ILE A 315 -8.51 -19.66 -26.39
N TYR A 316 -9.08 -19.13 -25.30
CA TYR A 316 -10.41 -19.47 -24.80
C TYR A 316 -11.50 -18.49 -25.27
N ASN A 317 -11.22 -17.67 -26.29
CA ASN A 317 -12.10 -16.61 -26.80
C ASN A 317 -12.50 -15.57 -25.74
N LEU A 318 -11.66 -15.36 -24.73
CA LEU A 318 -11.82 -14.28 -23.75
C LEU A 318 -10.87 -13.15 -24.10
N LYS A 319 -11.43 -11.96 -24.35
CA LYS A 319 -10.64 -10.76 -24.65
C LYS A 319 -10.41 -9.95 -23.38
N LEU A 320 -9.16 -9.79 -22.99
CA LEU A 320 -8.75 -8.79 -22.01
C LEU A 320 -8.57 -7.46 -22.72
N ASN A 321 -9.14 -6.40 -22.15
CA ASN A 321 -8.99 -5.03 -22.63
C ASN A 321 -8.04 -4.29 -21.71
N TYR A 322 -6.96 -3.76 -22.26
CA TYR A 322 -6.12 -2.80 -21.56
C TYR A 322 -6.84 -1.47 -21.42
N LEU A 323 -6.85 -0.88 -20.22
CA LEU A 323 -7.60 0.35 -19.90
C LEU A 323 -6.86 1.65 -20.24
N ASP A 324 -5.76 1.58 -20.99
CA ASP A 324 -4.98 2.75 -21.44
C ASP A 324 -4.54 3.70 -20.30
N ASN A 325 -4.44 3.18 -19.08
CA ASN A 325 -4.18 3.97 -17.89
C ASN A 325 -2.74 4.50 -17.83
N GLY A 326 -1.82 3.92 -18.60
CA GLY A 326 -0.46 4.42 -18.78
C GLY A 326 -0.43 5.85 -19.30
N SER A 327 -1.38 6.23 -20.17
CA SER A 327 -1.45 7.60 -20.73
C SER A 327 -1.62 8.67 -19.64
N LYS A 328 -2.50 8.43 -18.66
CA LYS A 328 -2.78 9.32 -17.53
C LYS A 328 -1.55 9.51 -16.63
N TYR A 329 -0.78 8.45 -16.42
CA TYR A 329 0.29 8.46 -15.42
C TYR A 329 1.70 8.63 -15.99
N TYR A 330 1.94 8.27 -17.25
CA TYR A 330 3.27 8.23 -17.88
C TYR A 330 3.36 9.02 -19.19
N SER A 331 2.27 9.65 -19.63
CA SER A 331 2.06 10.27 -20.95
C SER A 331 1.61 9.31 -22.05
N TYR A 332 0.86 9.86 -23.02
CA TYR A 332 0.41 9.15 -24.22
C TYR A 332 1.57 8.60 -25.06
N LYS A 333 2.68 9.35 -25.15
CA LYS A 333 3.88 8.94 -25.90
C LYS A 333 4.49 7.67 -25.29
N TYR A 334 4.60 7.61 -23.98
CA TYR A 334 5.12 6.42 -23.30
C TYR A 334 4.19 5.21 -23.45
N ASP A 335 2.89 5.39 -23.21
CA ASP A 335 1.90 4.33 -23.35
C ASP A 335 1.85 3.75 -24.77
N SER A 336 1.91 4.61 -25.79
CA SER A 336 1.95 4.20 -27.19
C SER A 336 3.23 3.43 -27.51
N PHE A 337 4.39 3.89 -27.02
CA PHE A 337 5.65 3.15 -27.18
C PHE A 337 5.56 1.74 -26.59
N VAL A 338 5.00 1.58 -25.38
CA VAL A 338 4.88 0.25 -24.75
C VAL A 338 4.03 -0.70 -25.60
N LYS A 339 2.90 -0.23 -26.14
CA LYS A 339 2.05 -1.01 -27.05
C LYS A 339 2.79 -1.42 -28.32
N GLU A 340 3.42 -0.45 -28.98
CA GLU A 340 4.15 -0.68 -30.23
C GLU A 340 5.35 -1.61 -30.03
N PHE A 341 6.04 -1.50 -28.90
CA PHE A 341 7.21 -2.32 -28.57
C PHE A 341 6.89 -3.81 -28.60
N PHE A 342 5.73 -4.23 -28.07
CA PHE A 342 5.35 -5.64 -28.04
C PHE A 342 4.64 -6.11 -29.32
N MET A 343 4.12 -5.21 -30.14
CA MET A 343 3.58 -5.54 -31.48
C MET A 343 4.67 -5.75 -32.54
N ASN A 344 5.90 -5.28 -32.30
CA ASN A 344 6.97 -5.34 -33.27
C ASN A 344 7.78 -6.64 -33.18
N GLU A 345 7.58 -7.57 -34.12
CA GLU A 345 8.31 -8.85 -34.17
C GLU A 345 9.84 -8.69 -34.25
N ASN A 346 10.34 -7.57 -34.80
CA ASN A 346 11.77 -7.30 -34.97
C ASN A 346 12.45 -6.71 -33.72
N ARG A 347 11.69 -6.26 -32.73
CA ARG A 347 12.22 -5.66 -31.49
C ARG A 347 11.47 -6.22 -30.30
N ASN A 348 12.03 -7.25 -29.67
CA ASN A 348 11.48 -7.84 -28.45
C ASN A 348 12.46 -7.76 -27.28
N ILE A 349 11.96 -7.90 -26.06
CA ILE A 349 12.76 -7.70 -24.85
C ILE A 349 13.96 -8.66 -24.76
N SER A 350 13.81 -9.89 -25.26
CA SER A 350 14.88 -10.89 -25.30
C SER A 350 16.03 -10.43 -26.21
N SER A 351 15.72 -9.81 -27.34
CA SER A 351 16.73 -9.26 -28.25
C SER A 351 17.44 -8.03 -27.66
N CYS A 352 16.69 -7.12 -27.02
CA CYS A 352 17.24 -5.92 -26.37
C CYS A 352 18.21 -6.27 -25.23
N LEU A 353 17.88 -7.30 -24.44
CA LEU A 353 18.67 -7.69 -23.26
C LEU A 353 19.77 -8.71 -23.57
N LYS A 354 20.04 -8.99 -24.85
CA LYS A 354 21.15 -9.87 -25.25
C LYS A 354 22.46 -9.37 -24.62
N ASN A 355 23.18 -10.28 -23.96
CA ASN A 355 24.44 -10.02 -23.24
C ASN A 355 24.34 -9.01 -22.09
N PHE A 356 23.15 -8.57 -21.67
CA PHE A 356 23.03 -7.78 -20.44
C PHE A 356 23.29 -8.67 -19.22
N LYS A 357 24.08 -8.18 -18.27
CA LYS A 357 24.39 -8.89 -17.02
C LYS A 357 24.34 -7.89 -15.88
N TYR A 358 23.60 -8.24 -14.83
CA TYR A 358 23.63 -7.50 -13.57
C TYR A 358 24.93 -7.84 -12.81
N SER A 359 25.52 -6.84 -12.18
CA SER A 359 26.81 -6.88 -11.47
C SER A 359 26.79 -7.73 -10.21
N LYS A 360 25.62 -7.90 -9.58
CA LYS A 360 25.40 -8.82 -8.47
C LYS A 360 24.31 -9.83 -8.83
N PRO A 361 24.64 -11.12 -9.00
CA PRO A 361 23.62 -12.14 -8.81
C PRO A 361 23.13 -12.05 -7.36
N ILE A 362 21.82 -12.20 -7.15
CA ILE A 362 21.30 -12.49 -5.82
C ILE A 362 21.83 -13.89 -5.48
N GLY A 363 22.98 -13.95 -4.82
CA GLY A 363 23.64 -15.17 -4.41
C GLY A 363 22.97 -15.73 -3.16
N ILE A 364 22.73 -17.03 -3.15
CA ILE A 364 22.19 -17.76 -2.01
C ILE A 364 23.30 -18.69 -1.51
N ASP A 365 23.68 -18.53 -0.25
CA ASP A 365 24.42 -19.56 0.47
C ASP A 365 23.42 -20.42 1.26
N ASN A 366 23.35 -21.71 0.92
CA ASN A 366 22.78 -22.83 1.71
C ASN A 366 21.51 -22.54 2.54
N LEU A 367 20.35 -22.47 1.88
CA LEU A 367 19.05 -22.42 2.56
C LEU A 367 18.46 -23.81 2.79
N LYS A 368 17.86 -24.02 3.97
CA LYS A 368 17.18 -25.27 4.33
C LYS A 368 15.86 -25.41 3.55
N HIS A 369 15.67 -26.58 2.93
CA HIS A 369 14.48 -26.94 2.17
C HIS A 369 13.28 -27.28 3.08
N LYS A 370 12.59 -26.26 3.60
CA LYS A 370 11.26 -26.48 4.21
C LYS A 370 10.22 -25.68 3.44
N THR A 371 9.22 -26.36 2.90
CA THR A 371 8.03 -25.71 2.34
C THR A 371 7.30 -24.98 3.45
N ILE A 372 7.02 -23.69 3.23
CA ILE A 372 6.35 -22.82 4.19
C ILE A 372 4.88 -22.74 3.80
N GLU A 373 3.98 -23.05 4.74
CA GLU A 373 2.55 -22.89 4.50
C GLU A 373 2.15 -21.42 4.43
N TYR A 374 1.08 -21.12 3.70
CA TYR A 374 0.59 -19.75 3.53
C TYR A 374 0.37 -19.02 4.86
N ASN A 375 -0.23 -19.68 5.85
CA ASN A 375 -0.53 -19.03 7.13
C ASN A 375 0.75 -18.66 7.89
N ASP A 376 1.79 -19.50 7.83
CA ASP A 376 3.09 -19.21 8.43
C ASP A 376 3.81 -18.06 7.69
N MET A 377 3.77 -18.09 6.35
CA MET A 377 4.32 -17.03 5.51
C MET A 377 3.64 -15.68 5.79
N ASN A 378 2.32 -15.68 5.83
CA ASN A 378 1.51 -14.48 6.07
C ASN A 378 1.75 -13.92 7.48
N GLU A 379 1.76 -14.77 8.50
CA GLU A 379 2.07 -14.37 9.88
C GLU A 379 3.49 -13.81 9.99
N HIS A 380 4.47 -14.41 9.32
CA HIS A 380 5.85 -13.95 9.32
C HIS A 380 5.99 -12.57 8.68
N LEU A 381 5.48 -12.39 7.46
CA LEU A 381 5.44 -11.10 6.78
C LEU A 381 4.78 -10.05 7.69
N PHE A 382 3.62 -10.38 8.23
CA PHE A 382 2.86 -9.52 9.13
C PHE A 382 3.68 -9.07 10.36
N LYS A 383 4.36 -10.00 11.04
CA LYS A 383 5.21 -9.66 12.19
C LYS A 383 6.33 -8.69 11.81
N LEU A 384 7.02 -8.93 10.70
CA LEU A 384 8.09 -8.03 10.22
C LEU A 384 7.57 -6.60 10.01
N ILE A 385 6.40 -6.47 9.37
CA ILE A 385 5.75 -5.19 9.08
C ILE A 385 5.36 -4.49 10.38
N ILE A 386 4.70 -5.20 11.28
CA ILE A 386 4.26 -4.64 12.56
C ILE A 386 5.46 -4.22 13.40
N ASP A 387 6.50 -5.03 13.49
CA ASP A 387 7.69 -4.70 14.26
C ASP A 387 8.38 -3.44 13.71
N GLN A 388 8.38 -3.24 12.39
CA GLN A 388 8.83 -1.99 11.80
C GLN A 388 7.93 -0.80 12.15
N SER A 389 6.60 -0.97 12.10
CA SER A 389 5.66 0.07 12.51
C SER A 389 5.90 0.51 13.96
N LYS A 390 6.22 -0.43 14.86
CA LYS A 390 6.52 -0.14 16.27
C LYS A 390 7.85 0.60 16.45
N LYS A 391 8.90 0.25 15.68
CA LYS A 391 10.25 0.84 15.78
C LYS A 391 10.34 2.26 15.21
N SER A 392 9.58 2.56 14.14
CA SER A 392 9.66 3.84 13.43
C SER A 392 9.17 5.05 14.25
N PHE A 393 8.39 4.83 15.32
CA PHE A 393 7.95 5.90 16.22
C PHE A 393 9.04 6.42 17.17
N LYS A 394 10.09 5.65 17.48
CA LYS A 394 11.16 6.10 18.40
C LYS A 394 12.13 7.12 17.80
N ASN A 395 12.21 7.22 16.47
CA ASN A 395 13.21 8.04 15.78
C ASN A 395 12.65 9.36 15.22
N LEU A 396 11.46 9.78 15.67
CA LEU A 396 10.77 11.00 15.19
C LEU A 396 11.52 12.32 15.47
N GLU A 397 12.55 12.30 16.32
CA GLU A 397 13.36 13.48 16.66
C GLU A 397 14.50 13.79 15.66
N SER A 398 14.82 12.87 14.75
CA SER A 398 15.86 13.08 13.75
C SER A 398 15.23 13.36 12.38
N HIS A 399 15.62 14.47 11.74
CA HIS A 399 15.19 14.86 10.40
C HIS A 399 15.63 13.86 9.28
N ASN A 400 16.22 12.72 9.65
CA ASN A 400 16.57 11.59 8.78
C ASN A 400 15.64 10.40 9.06
N LEU A 401 14.33 10.62 9.03
CA LEU A 401 13.30 9.57 9.14
C LEU A 401 13.24 8.74 7.85
N ILE A 402 14.28 7.96 7.62
CA ILE A 402 14.16 6.76 6.80
C ILE A 402 13.26 5.84 7.62
N TYR A 403 11.99 5.69 7.23
CA TYR A 403 11.25 4.51 7.66
C TYR A 403 12.17 3.32 7.42
N ASN A 404 12.46 2.54 8.46
CA ASN A 404 13.11 1.25 8.28
C ASN A 404 12.23 0.52 7.28
N LEU A 405 12.64 0.50 6.02
CA LEU A 405 11.98 -0.16 4.92
C LEU A 405 12.42 -1.61 5.00
N ILE A 406 11.51 -2.59 5.04
CA ILE A 406 11.93 -3.99 4.84
C ILE A 406 12.40 -4.06 3.40
N ASN A 407 13.71 -4.15 3.18
CA ASN A 407 14.24 -4.34 1.85
C ASN A 407 13.82 -5.73 1.36
N ILE A 408 13.29 -5.84 0.14
CA ILE A 408 12.87 -7.13 -0.39
C ILE A 408 14.01 -8.15 -0.43
N GLN A 409 15.25 -7.69 -0.62
CA GLN A 409 16.42 -8.57 -0.55
C GLN A 409 16.67 -9.18 0.84
N GLU A 410 16.21 -8.56 1.93
CA GLU A 410 16.30 -9.12 3.29
C GLU A 410 15.36 -10.32 3.48
N LEU A 411 14.42 -10.53 2.57
CA LEU A 411 13.45 -11.64 2.59
C LEU A 411 13.85 -12.78 1.64
N ALA A 412 15.01 -12.69 0.98
CA ALA A 412 15.45 -13.65 -0.04
C ALA A 412 15.50 -15.09 0.49
N ASP A 413 15.93 -15.26 1.74
CA ASP A 413 16.00 -16.56 2.41
C ASP A 413 14.65 -17.30 2.46
N ILE A 414 13.56 -16.53 2.46
CA ILE A 414 12.20 -17.04 2.53
C ILE A 414 11.75 -17.47 1.14
N TYR A 415 11.80 -16.56 0.16
CA TYR A 415 11.17 -16.78 -1.14
C TYR A 415 12.06 -17.49 -2.16
N GLN A 416 13.39 -17.52 -1.99
CA GLN A 416 14.29 -18.21 -2.93
C GLN A 416 14.58 -19.68 -2.56
N SER A 417 14.02 -20.16 -1.45
CA SER A 417 14.25 -21.52 -0.94
C SER A 417 13.60 -22.63 -1.79
N SER A 418 12.47 -22.36 -2.45
CA SER A 418 11.85 -23.22 -3.46
C SER A 418 10.87 -22.42 -4.33
N LYS A 419 10.44 -22.98 -5.47
CA LYS A 419 9.40 -22.38 -6.32
C LYS A 419 8.07 -22.25 -5.56
N GLU A 420 7.68 -23.28 -4.81
CA GLU A 420 6.46 -23.27 -4.00
C GLU A 420 6.50 -22.17 -2.93
N ASN A 421 7.66 -21.95 -2.33
CA ASN A 421 7.86 -20.86 -1.36
C ASN A 421 7.80 -19.48 -2.04
N LEU A 422 8.35 -19.32 -3.25
CA LEU A 422 8.20 -18.09 -4.02
C LEU A 422 6.72 -17.80 -4.35
N VAL A 423 5.98 -18.81 -4.80
CA VAL A 423 4.55 -18.69 -5.10
C VAL A 423 3.77 -18.31 -3.84
N THR A 424 4.05 -18.98 -2.72
CA THR A 424 3.40 -18.72 -1.44
C THR A 424 3.71 -17.33 -0.91
N PHE A 425 4.96 -16.89 -1.04
CA PHE A 425 5.40 -15.54 -0.70
C PHE A 425 4.68 -14.50 -1.56
N CYS A 426 4.61 -14.68 -2.88
CA CYS A 426 3.91 -13.75 -3.77
C CYS A 426 2.41 -13.66 -3.44
N ASN A 427 1.76 -14.79 -3.15
CA ASN A 427 0.35 -14.83 -2.76
C ASN A 427 0.12 -14.06 -1.45
N ALA A 428 0.91 -14.36 -0.40
CA ALA A 428 0.83 -13.64 0.87
C ALA A 428 1.14 -12.15 0.70
N LEU A 429 2.12 -11.79 -0.12
CA LEU A 429 2.48 -10.42 -0.40
C LEU A 429 1.32 -9.67 -1.09
N ILE A 430 0.79 -10.21 -2.19
CA ILE A 430 -0.35 -9.61 -2.92
C ILE A 430 -1.53 -9.41 -1.97
N TYR A 431 -1.85 -10.43 -1.17
CA TYR A 431 -2.90 -10.34 -0.16
C TYR A 431 -2.70 -9.14 0.78
N ASN A 432 -1.48 -8.96 1.32
CA ASN A 432 -1.19 -7.85 2.24
C ASN A 432 -1.18 -6.47 1.54
N ILE A 433 -0.70 -6.37 0.30
CA ILE A 433 -0.71 -5.10 -0.44
C ILE A 433 -2.17 -4.73 -0.77
N ASP A 434 -2.95 -5.66 -1.31
CA ASP A 434 -4.33 -5.39 -1.75
C ASP A 434 -5.30 -5.17 -0.60
N SER A 435 -4.96 -5.64 0.60
CA SER A 435 -5.68 -5.28 1.83
C SER A 435 -5.20 -3.99 2.47
N TYR A 436 -4.31 -3.21 1.83
CA TYR A 436 -3.75 -1.96 2.39
C TYR A 436 -2.97 -2.14 3.70
N LEU A 437 -2.58 -3.38 4.04
CA LEU A 437 -1.77 -3.67 5.23
C LEU A 437 -0.30 -3.30 5.02
N ILE A 438 0.16 -3.37 3.78
CA ILE A 438 1.47 -2.88 3.38
C ILE A 438 1.37 -1.98 2.16
N SER A 439 2.27 -0.99 2.14
CA SER A 439 2.62 -0.33 0.91
C SER A 439 3.88 -0.95 0.33
N ASN A 440 3.93 -0.96 -1.00
CA ASN A 440 5.10 -1.36 -1.74
C ASN A 440 5.80 -0.10 -2.27
N GLU A 441 7.01 0.15 -1.79
CA GLU A 441 7.67 1.45 -1.91
C GLU A 441 9.04 1.33 -2.57
N ILE A 442 9.46 2.44 -3.19
CA ILE A 442 10.81 2.62 -3.71
C ILE A 442 11.45 3.84 -3.07
N TYR A 443 12.71 3.72 -2.69
CA TYR A 443 13.49 4.80 -2.07
C TYR A 443 14.88 4.89 -2.67
N LEU A 444 15.44 6.10 -2.70
CA LEU A 444 16.79 6.35 -3.19
C LEU A 444 17.78 6.32 -2.02
N LYS A 445 18.67 5.32 -1.99
CA LYS A 445 19.71 5.24 -0.97
C LYS A 445 21.07 5.02 -1.63
N ASP A 446 22.04 5.82 -1.26
CA ASP A 446 23.40 5.80 -1.83
C ASP A 446 23.37 5.90 -3.37
N ASN A 447 23.71 4.80 -4.06
CA ASN A 447 23.68 4.65 -5.51
C ASN A 447 22.64 3.60 -5.98
N TYR A 448 21.63 3.31 -5.16
CA TYR A 448 20.62 2.29 -5.42
C TYR A 448 19.21 2.88 -5.41
N VAL A 449 18.35 2.32 -6.26
CA VAL A 449 16.91 2.34 -6.04
C VAL A 449 16.58 1.13 -5.19
N ILE A 450 16.25 1.37 -3.92
CA ILE A 450 15.86 0.34 -2.97
C ILE A 450 14.37 0.02 -3.16
N ARG A 451 14.04 -1.26 -3.26
CA ARG A 451 12.67 -1.76 -3.28
C ARG A 451 12.34 -2.46 -1.97
N GLY A 452 11.18 -2.15 -1.40
CA GLY A 452 10.78 -2.76 -0.15
C GLY A 452 9.35 -2.49 0.26
N PHE A 453 9.05 -2.79 1.52
CA PHE A 453 7.71 -2.69 2.08
C PHE A 453 7.69 -1.77 3.29
N LEU A 454 6.62 -0.98 3.39
CA LEU A 454 6.29 -0.19 4.56
C LEU A 454 4.94 -0.63 5.14
N PRO A 455 4.71 -0.42 6.45
CA PRO A 455 3.39 -0.53 7.03
C PRO A 455 2.40 0.35 6.26
N GLY A 456 1.31 -0.25 5.80
CA GLY A 456 0.23 0.45 5.14
C GLY A 456 -0.62 1.24 6.13
N GLU A 457 -1.55 2.02 5.61
CA GLU A 457 -2.38 2.94 6.39
C GLU A 457 -3.20 2.25 7.49
N ILE A 458 -3.77 1.07 7.17
CA ILE A 458 -4.56 0.27 8.11
C ILE A 458 -3.75 -0.85 8.78
N SER A 459 -2.42 -0.86 8.63
CA SER A 459 -1.55 -1.87 9.23
C SER A 459 -1.74 -2.03 10.75
N VAL A 460 -2.08 -0.95 11.46
CA VAL A 460 -2.33 -0.97 12.91
C VAL A 460 -3.65 -1.67 13.26
N THR A 461 -4.63 -1.71 12.35
CA THR A 461 -5.93 -2.36 12.58
C THR A 461 -5.89 -3.87 12.31
N ALA A 462 -4.82 -4.31 11.66
CA ALA A 462 -4.71 -5.62 11.06
C ALA A 462 -4.41 -6.72 12.08
N LEU A 463 -4.83 -7.94 11.76
CA LEU A 463 -4.53 -9.17 12.49
C LEU A 463 -4.46 -10.33 11.47
N PRO A 464 -3.52 -11.29 11.60
CA PRO A 464 -3.39 -12.40 10.66
C PRO A 464 -4.44 -13.51 10.89
N TYR A 465 -5.24 -13.39 11.96
CA TYR A 465 -6.30 -14.31 12.37
C TYR A 465 -7.56 -13.52 12.76
N ASP A 466 -8.71 -14.19 12.82
CA ASP A 466 -9.92 -13.61 13.42
C ASP A 466 -9.66 -13.28 14.90
N GLY A 467 -9.64 -11.98 15.22
CA GLY A 467 -9.33 -11.47 16.54
C GLY A 467 -10.54 -11.16 17.41
N ARG A 468 -11.78 -11.36 16.95
CA ARG A 468 -12.97 -10.79 17.61
C ARG A 468 -13.15 -11.23 19.07
N LEU A 469 -13.03 -12.53 19.34
CA LEU A 469 -13.18 -13.07 20.69
C LEU A 469 -12.03 -12.59 21.60
N PHE A 470 -10.79 -12.75 21.15
CA PHE A 470 -9.61 -12.38 21.93
C PHE A 470 -9.58 -10.87 22.21
N TYR A 471 -9.84 -10.06 21.18
CA TYR A 471 -9.83 -8.60 21.28
C TYR A 471 -10.91 -8.08 22.21
N ARG A 472 -12.11 -8.67 22.25
CA ARG A 472 -13.13 -8.27 23.25
C ARG A 472 -12.64 -8.50 24.68
N GLY A 473 -11.94 -9.60 24.94
CA GLY A 473 -11.32 -9.85 26.24
C GLY A 473 -10.24 -8.81 26.57
N ILE A 474 -9.35 -8.53 25.61
CA ILE A 474 -8.32 -7.49 25.75
C ILE A 474 -8.93 -6.11 25.99
N TYR A 475 -10.00 -5.75 25.26
CA TYR A 475 -10.64 -4.45 25.38
C TYR A 475 -11.34 -4.29 26.72
N SER A 476 -12.01 -5.33 27.23
CA SER A 476 -12.56 -5.31 28.59
C SER A 476 -11.46 -5.12 29.64
N TYR A 477 -10.36 -5.88 29.53
CA TYR A 477 -9.22 -5.73 30.42
C TYR A 477 -8.61 -4.32 30.36
N TYR A 478 -8.41 -3.78 29.15
CA TYR A 478 -7.95 -2.43 28.90
C TYR A 478 -8.81 -1.35 29.58
N GLN A 479 -10.14 -1.50 29.51
CA GLN A 479 -11.08 -0.60 30.19
C GLN A 479 -11.01 -0.75 31.72
N LYS A 480 -10.87 -1.97 32.24
CA LYS A 480 -10.75 -2.24 33.68
C LYS A 480 -9.50 -1.63 34.31
N VAL A 481 -8.38 -1.66 33.59
CA VAL A 481 -7.13 -1.00 34.04
C VAL A 481 -7.12 0.50 33.75
N SER A 482 -8.28 1.10 33.44
CA SER A 482 -8.43 2.53 33.15
C SER A 482 -7.50 3.03 32.05
N GLU A 483 -7.32 2.22 31.00
CA GLU A 483 -6.49 2.54 29.84
C GLU A 483 -5.01 2.80 30.17
N ASN A 484 -4.55 2.40 31.37
CA ASN A 484 -3.21 2.66 31.85
C ASN A 484 -2.24 1.55 31.43
N TYR A 485 -1.18 1.91 30.69
CA TYR A 485 -0.18 0.97 30.20
C TYR A 485 0.52 0.18 31.31
N ASN A 486 0.92 0.84 32.40
CA ASN A 486 1.66 0.17 33.48
C ASN A 486 0.78 -0.85 34.20
N TYR A 487 -0.49 -0.51 34.46
CA TYR A 487 -1.45 -1.44 35.05
C TYR A 487 -1.79 -2.59 34.11
N PHE A 488 -1.96 -2.29 32.82
CA PHE A 488 -2.17 -3.31 31.80
C PHE A 488 -1.02 -4.33 31.78
N MET A 489 0.24 -3.86 31.76
CA MET A 489 1.40 -4.74 31.67
C MET A 489 1.65 -5.55 32.94
N ARG A 490 1.38 -4.96 34.11
CA ARG A 490 1.57 -5.60 35.41
C ARG A 490 0.72 -6.85 35.58
N ASP A 491 -0.58 -6.75 35.29
CA ASP A 491 -1.52 -7.86 35.49
C ASP A 491 -1.77 -8.69 34.21
N TYR A 492 -1.05 -8.42 33.12
CA TYR A 492 -1.29 -9.03 31.80
C TYR A 492 -1.16 -10.56 31.81
N ASP A 493 -0.11 -11.11 32.42
CA ASP A 493 0.15 -12.56 32.36
C ASP A 493 -0.94 -13.33 33.13
N LEU A 494 -1.38 -12.78 34.27
CA LEU A 494 -2.51 -13.32 35.04
C LEU A 494 -3.82 -13.24 34.25
N PHE A 495 -4.06 -12.12 33.55
CA PHE A 495 -5.21 -11.99 32.66
C PHE A 495 -5.22 -13.09 31.59
N ILE A 496 -4.08 -13.31 30.91
CA ILE A 496 -3.96 -14.31 29.86
C ILE A 496 -4.19 -15.72 30.39
N GLU A 497 -3.61 -16.07 31.54
CA GLU A 497 -3.82 -17.38 32.18
C GLU A 497 -5.31 -17.62 32.46
N LYS A 498 -5.97 -16.66 33.11
CA LYS A 498 -7.41 -16.74 33.42
C LYS A 498 -8.26 -16.82 32.15
N PHE A 499 -7.92 -16.04 31.13
CA PHE A 499 -8.65 -16.06 29.86
C PHE A 499 -8.50 -17.41 29.14
N TYR A 500 -7.29 -17.96 29.09
CA TYR A 500 -7.02 -19.28 28.51
C TYR A 500 -7.81 -20.39 29.22
N ASN A 501 -7.77 -20.41 30.56
CA ASN A 501 -8.52 -21.39 31.37
C ASN A 501 -10.03 -21.29 31.17
N LEU A 502 -10.57 -20.06 31.05
CA LEU A 502 -11.97 -19.85 30.71
C LEU A 502 -12.32 -20.41 29.32
N LEU A 503 -11.51 -20.12 28.30
CA LEU A 503 -11.71 -20.63 26.95
C LEU A 503 -11.67 -22.16 26.89
N LEU A 504 -10.76 -22.79 27.63
CA LEU A 504 -10.71 -24.25 27.79
C LEU A 504 -11.99 -24.78 28.45
N SER A 505 -12.42 -24.19 29.57
CA SER A 505 -13.62 -24.63 30.31
C SER A 505 -14.89 -24.55 29.45
N LYS A 506 -14.95 -23.56 28.55
CA LYS A 506 -16.05 -23.35 27.60
C LYS A 506 -15.87 -24.07 26.27
N LYS A 507 -14.79 -24.86 26.10
CA LYS A 507 -14.44 -25.59 24.88
C LYS A 507 -14.35 -24.69 23.64
N MET A 508 -13.92 -23.44 23.80
CA MET A 508 -13.87 -22.45 22.72
C MET A 508 -12.82 -22.78 21.66
N PHE A 509 -11.72 -23.46 22.02
CA PHE A 509 -10.68 -23.88 21.08
C PHE A 509 -11.12 -24.94 20.07
N ASN A 510 -12.28 -25.57 20.29
CA ASN A 510 -12.89 -26.54 19.36
C ASN A 510 -13.87 -25.86 18.39
N THR A 511 -13.86 -24.53 18.30
CA THR A 511 -14.74 -23.74 17.46
C THR A 511 -13.94 -22.89 16.47
N ASP A 512 -14.61 -22.33 15.47
CA ASP A 512 -13.97 -21.46 14.48
C ASP A 512 -13.58 -20.06 15.03
N PHE A 513 -13.86 -19.77 16.31
CA PHE A 513 -13.61 -18.45 16.90
C PHE A 513 -12.16 -18.21 17.30
N ILE A 514 -11.46 -19.24 17.76
CA ILE A 514 -10.10 -19.13 18.24
C ILE A 514 -9.40 -20.48 18.24
N THR A 515 -8.15 -20.50 17.79
CA THR A 515 -7.24 -21.65 17.87
C THR A 515 -6.12 -21.38 18.88
N ASN A 516 -5.45 -22.43 19.36
CA ASN A 516 -4.26 -22.28 20.21
C ASN A 516 -3.21 -21.39 19.53
N LYS A 517 -2.92 -21.64 18.26
CA LYS A 517 -1.97 -20.84 17.48
C LYS A 517 -2.35 -19.36 17.43
N SER A 518 -3.61 -19.03 17.16
CA SER A 518 -4.07 -17.63 17.16
C SER A 518 -4.02 -17.00 18.56
N PHE A 519 -4.32 -17.78 19.62
CA PHE A 519 -4.26 -17.30 21.00
C PHE A 519 -2.81 -16.96 21.41
N ASP A 520 -1.86 -17.82 21.08
CA ASP A 520 -0.43 -17.61 21.35
C ASP A 520 0.10 -16.38 20.60
N PHE A 521 -0.32 -16.24 19.33
CA PHE A 521 -0.01 -15.06 18.53
C PHE A 521 -0.53 -13.77 19.19
N PHE A 522 -1.82 -13.71 19.53
CA PHE A 522 -2.41 -12.50 20.12
C PHE A 522 -1.82 -12.18 21.49
N THR A 523 -1.57 -13.22 22.31
CA THR A 523 -0.89 -13.09 23.60
C THR A 523 0.45 -12.40 23.45
N SER A 524 1.26 -12.87 22.49
CA SER A 524 2.58 -12.29 22.22
C SER A 524 2.48 -10.86 21.65
N TYR A 525 1.51 -10.64 20.75
CA TYR A 525 1.28 -9.35 20.09
C TYR A 525 0.96 -8.23 21.09
N PHE A 526 0.00 -8.46 22.00
CA PHE A 526 -0.44 -7.44 22.97
C PHE A 526 0.55 -7.30 24.14
N LYS A 527 1.28 -8.36 24.52
CA LYS A 527 2.39 -8.26 25.48
C LYS A 527 3.52 -7.36 24.94
N GLY A 528 3.78 -7.45 23.64
CA GLY A 528 4.82 -6.67 22.96
C GLY A 528 4.41 -5.24 22.58
N LEU A 529 3.33 -4.70 23.15
CA LEU A 529 3.01 -3.27 23.00
C LEU A 529 3.94 -2.43 23.89
N ILE A 530 4.16 -1.18 23.50
CA ILE A 530 4.92 -0.21 24.28
C ILE A 530 4.00 0.97 24.61
N GLU A 531 4.34 1.73 25.64
CA GLU A 531 3.50 2.84 26.12
C GLU A 531 3.09 3.81 24.99
N ASP A 532 4.04 4.21 24.14
CA ASP A 532 3.83 5.17 23.04
C ASP A 532 2.76 4.77 22.01
N ASN A 533 2.52 3.46 21.84
CA ASN A 533 1.55 2.96 20.86
C ASN A 533 0.41 2.15 21.49
N PHE A 534 0.41 2.01 22.82
CA PHE A 534 -0.53 1.17 23.54
C PHE A 534 -1.98 1.52 23.24
N LYS A 535 -2.35 2.78 23.50
CA LYS A 535 -3.71 3.29 23.25
C LYS A 535 -4.11 3.17 21.79
N GLU A 536 -3.24 3.63 20.89
CA GLU A 536 -3.50 3.58 19.45
C GLU A 536 -3.75 2.14 18.95
N CYS A 537 -2.90 1.19 19.32
CA CYS A 537 -2.99 -0.20 18.86
C CYS A 537 -4.25 -0.93 19.37
N ILE A 538 -4.76 -0.54 20.55
CA ILE A 538 -6.00 -1.06 21.10
C ILE A 538 -7.19 -0.35 20.45
N GLU A 539 -7.27 0.98 20.48
CA GLU A 539 -8.42 1.74 19.97
C GLU A 539 -8.65 1.54 18.46
N ALA A 540 -7.57 1.37 17.67
CA ALA A 540 -7.64 1.09 16.23
C ALA A 540 -8.40 -0.20 15.88
N LYS A 541 -8.57 -1.11 16.84
CA LYS A 541 -9.21 -2.41 16.65
C LYS A 541 -10.64 -2.46 17.18
N LYS A 542 -11.20 -1.34 17.67
CA LYS A 542 -12.57 -1.30 18.23
C LYS A 542 -13.66 -1.69 17.24
N TYR A 543 -13.41 -1.57 15.94
CA TYR A 543 -14.31 -2.09 14.91
C TYR A 543 -14.64 -3.59 15.08
N LEU A 544 -13.76 -4.38 15.73
CA LEU A 544 -14.02 -5.79 16.03
C LEU A 544 -15.13 -5.99 17.09
N LEU A 545 -15.46 -4.95 17.86
CA LEU A 545 -16.58 -4.93 18.81
C LEU A 545 -17.93 -4.73 18.10
N ASP A 546 -17.93 -4.13 16.91
CA ASP A 546 -19.14 -3.84 16.14
C ASP A 546 -19.68 -5.09 15.39
N ALA A 547 -18.90 -6.19 15.36
CA ALA A 547 -19.26 -7.39 14.62
C ALA A 547 -20.50 -8.10 15.23
N THR A 548 -21.54 -8.28 14.41
CA THR A 548 -22.85 -8.84 14.80
C THR A 548 -22.92 -10.37 14.74
N LYS A 549 -22.07 -11.01 13.95
CA LYS A 549 -22.11 -12.47 13.74
C LYS A 549 -21.62 -13.20 14.99
N ASN A 550 -22.43 -14.17 15.47
CA ASN A 550 -22.12 -15.03 16.62
C ASN A 550 -21.89 -14.30 17.96
N ILE A 551 -22.46 -13.10 18.11
CA ILE A 551 -22.19 -12.22 19.24
C ILE A 551 -22.63 -12.82 20.59
N ASN A 552 -23.68 -13.64 20.62
CA ASN A 552 -24.21 -14.20 21.88
C ASN A 552 -23.19 -15.13 22.58
N LYS A 553 -22.60 -16.09 21.85
CA LYS A 553 -21.60 -17.01 22.42
C LYS A 553 -20.34 -16.27 22.86
N ILE A 554 -19.95 -15.24 22.13
CA ILE A 554 -18.81 -14.39 22.47
C ILE A 554 -19.13 -13.60 23.74
N ASN A 555 -20.29 -12.94 23.80
CA ASN A 555 -20.73 -12.16 24.95
C ASN A 555 -20.85 -13.02 26.23
N ASP A 556 -21.32 -14.26 26.13
CA ASP A 556 -21.40 -15.16 27.29
C ASP A 556 -20.03 -15.41 27.93
N VAL A 557 -18.99 -15.61 27.09
CA VAL A 557 -17.61 -15.78 27.57
C VAL A 557 -17.09 -14.47 28.17
N ILE A 558 -17.31 -13.34 27.51
CA ILE A 558 -16.83 -12.03 27.97
C ILE A 558 -17.49 -11.60 29.28
N ASN A 559 -18.80 -11.84 29.46
CA ASN A 559 -19.49 -11.54 30.71
C ASN A 559 -18.88 -12.29 31.91
N ILE A 560 -18.46 -13.55 31.71
CA ILE A 560 -17.78 -14.33 32.77
C ILE A 560 -16.37 -13.80 33.01
N LEU A 561 -15.65 -13.44 31.94
CA LEU A 561 -14.33 -12.84 32.04
C LEU A 561 -14.36 -11.52 32.82
N ASP A 562 -15.36 -10.68 32.59
CA ASP A 562 -15.55 -9.40 33.28
C ASP A 562 -15.72 -9.57 34.80
N ILE A 563 -16.39 -10.64 35.23
CA ILE A 563 -16.49 -11.00 36.65
C ILE A 563 -15.10 -11.36 37.19
N TYR A 564 -14.32 -12.18 36.47
CA TYR A 564 -12.96 -12.53 36.90
C TYR A 564 -12.04 -11.32 37.01
N LEU A 565 -12.18 -10.35 36.10
CA LEU A 565 -11.40 -9.11 36.11
C LEU A 565 -11.66 -8.24 37.35
N THR A 566 -12.75 -8.47 38.09
CA THR A 566 -13.05 -7.79 39.37
C THR A 566 -12.54 -8.53 40.61
N SER A 567 -11.93 -9.70 40.45
CA SER A 567 -11.39 -10.47 41.58
C SER A 567 -10.19 -9.77 42.21
N SER A 568 -10.00 -9.99 43.53
CA SER A 568 -8.84 -9.51 44.29
C SER A 568 -7.52 -10.18 43.91
N ASP A 569 -7.54 -11.13 42.97
CA ASP A 569 -6.33 -11.73 42.40
C ASP A 569 -5.56 -10.71 41.55
N PHE A 570 -6.26 -9.77 40.92
CA PHE A 570 -5.66 -8.68 40.14
C PHE A 570 -5.16 -7.58 41.07
N GLU A 571 -3.91 -7.16 40.90
CA GLU A 571 -3.34 -6.11 41.75
C GLU A 571 -4.04 -4.77 41.57
N ILE A 572 -4.65 -4.50 40.41
CA ILE A 572 -5.45 -3.27 40.21
C ILE A 572 -6.64 -3.16 41.17
N ASN A 573 -7.10 -4.29 41.71
CA ASN A 573 -8.24 -4.36 42.62
C ASN A 573 -7.81 -4.43 44.10
N ARG A 574 -6.50 -4.48 44.37
CA ARG A 574 -5.92 -4.37 45.71
C ARG A 574 -5.64 -2.89 45.94
N GLY A 575 -6.57 -2.23 46.63
CA GLY A 575 -6.60 -0.78 46.83
C GLY A 575 -5.31 -0.16 47.35
#